data_AF-A0A7S2HM05-F1
#
_entry.id   AF-A0A7S2HM05-F1
#
_cell.length_a   1.000
_cell.length_b   1.000
_cell.length_c   1.000
_cell.angle_alpha   90.00
_cell.angle_beta   90.00
_cell.angle_gamma   90.00
#
_symmetry.space_group_name_H-M   'P 1'
#
loop_
_entity.id
_entity.type
_entity.pdbx_description
1 polymer ?
#
loop_
_entity_poly.entity_id
_entity_poly.type
_entity_poly.pdbx_seq_one_letter_code
_entity_poly.pdbx_strand_id
1 'polypeptide(L)'
;GCCFTYGCWFGIEGLLLSGECPGDCPEIKSCVSFLLSKQNADGGWGEDFASCFDREYASRKKLYGCEAGSTVVQSAWALLAIMAGDCEDTAAVRRGIDFLMHRQLPSGDWPQENVAGVFNRSVGITYTAFRNVFPLWALGRYARDYAPRRGLAEEEGKQ
;
A
#
# COMPACT_ATOMS: atom_id res chain seq x y z
N GLY A 1 -7.39 -10.48 0.40
CA GLY A 1 -5.93 -10.26 0.44
C GLY A 1 -5.40 -10.56 1.83
N CYS A 2 -4.08 -10.69 1.96
CA CYS A 2 -3.37 -10.78 3.23
C CYS A 2 -2.79 -9.40 3.61
N CYS A 3 -3.25 -8.72 4.65
CA CYS A 3 -4.51 -8.91 5.38
C CYS A 3 -5.11 -7.54 5.71
N PHE A 4 -4.46 -6.79 6.59
CA PHE A 4 -4.93 -5.51 7.08
C PHE A 4 -4.73 -4.41 6.03
N THR A 5 -3.61 -4.35 5.32
CA THR A 5 -3.40 -3.40 4.21
C THR A 5 -4.51 -3.50 3.15
N TYR A 6 -4.86 -4.73 2.77
CA TYR A 6 -5.97 -5.02 1.87
C TYR A 6 -7.32 -4.60 2.46
N GLY A 7 -7.62 -4.98 3.70
CA GLY A 7 -8.88 -4.66 4.36
C GLY A 7 -9.08 -3.17 4.60
N CYS A 8 -8.04 -2.47 5.04
CA CYS A 8 -8.00 -1.02 5.24
C CYS A 8 -8.31 -0.27 3.93
N TRP A 9 -7.70 -0.69 2.82
CA TRP A 9 -7.98 -0.09 1.51
C TRP A 9 -9.47 -0.19 1.15
N PHE A 10 -10.05 -1.39 1.19
CA PHE A 10 -11.48 -1.56 0.88
C PHE A 10 -12.39 -0.86 1.89
N GLY A 11 -12.02 -0.83 3.17
CA GLY A 11 -12.77 -0.14 4.21
C GLY A 11 -12.86 1.36 3.97
N ILE A 12 -11.74 2.00 3.64
CA ILE A 12 -11.70 3.43 3.30
C ILE A 12 -12.51 3.68 2.03
N GLU A 13 -12.26 2.95 0.93
CA GLU A 13 -13.01 3.13 -0.33
C GLU A 13 -14.53 2.97 -0.12
N GLY A 14 -14.94 1.98 0.69
CA GLY A 14 -16.35 1.77 1.03
C GLY A 14 -16.98 2.96 1.74
N LEU A 15 -16.31 3.52 2.75
CA LEU A 15 -16.78 4.71 3.47
C LEU A 15 -16.90 5.92 2.53
N LEU A 16 -15.90 6.16 1.68
CA LEU A 16 -15.92 7.24 0.69
C LEU A 16 -17.11 7.10 -0.29
N LEU A 17 -17.35 5.88 -0.78
CA LEU A 17 -18.48 5.60 -1.67
C LEU A 17 -19.85 5.74 -0.98
N SER A 18 -19.89 5.60 0.34
CA SER A 18 -21.09 5.88 1.16
C SER A 18 -21.30 7.39 1.41
N GLY A 19 -20.39 8.25 0.95
CA GLY A 19 -20.49 9.70 1.07
C GLY A 19 -19.73 10.29 2.27
N GLU A 20 -18.94 9.48 2.98
CA GLU A 20 -18.08 9.99 4.05
C GLU A 20 -16.92 10.82 3.50
N CYS A 21 -16.60 11.91 4.20
CA CYS A 21 -15.46 12.77 3.86
C CYS A 21 -14.22 12.37 4.67
N PRO A 22 -13.02 12.21 4.04
CA PRO A 22 -11.80 11.87 4.76
C PRO A 22 -11.45 12.82 5.92
N GLY A 23 -11.71 14.13 5.72
CA GLY A 23 -11.41 15.17 6.69
C GLY A 23 -12.28 15.15 7.94
N ASP A 24 -13.46 14.53 7.88
CA ASP A 24 -14.46 14.56 8.97
C ASP A 24 -14.73 13.18 9.56
N CYS A 25 -14.32 12.10 8.90
CA CYS A 25 -14.54 10.73 9.35
C CYS A 25 -13.40 10.22 10.26
N PRO A 26 -13.65 10.00 11.57
CA PRO A 26 -12.62 9.51 12.49
C PRO A 26 -12.17 8.08 12.17
N GLU A 27 -13.02 7.24 11.58
CA GLU A 27 -12.69 5.88 11.16
C GLU A 27 -11.64 5.89 10.04
N ILE A 28 -11.80 6.77 9.03
CA ILE A 28 -10.81 6.94 7.96
C ILE A 28 -9.49 7.42 8.55
N LYS A 29 -9.50 8.44 9.42
CA LYS A 29 -8.28 8.95 10.07
C LYS A 29 -7.56 7.88 10.90
N SER A 30 -8.32 7.10 11.65
CA SER A 30 -7.80 5.98 12.44
C SER A 30 -7.14 4.92 11.55
N CYS A 31 -7.79 4.59 10.43
CA CYS A 31 -7.27 3.64 9.45
C CYS A 31 -5.97 4.13 8.79
N VAL A 32 -5.92 5.40 8.39
CA VAL A 32 -4.69 6.03 7.85
C VAL A 32 -3.58 6.02 8.89
N SER A 33 -3.86 6.44 10.12
CA SER A 33 -2.89 6.46 11.22
C SER A 33 -2.34 5.05 11.52
N PHE A 34 -3.22 4.05 11.53
CA PHE A 34 -2.82 2.64 11.66
C PHE A 34 -1.83 2.25 10.57
N LEU A 35 -2.13 2.51 9.29
CA LEU A 35 -1.23 2.18 8.20
C LEU A 35 0.10 2.93 8.30
N LEU A 36 0.10 4.23 8.60
CA LEU A 36 1.32 5.02 8.79
C LEU A 36 2.21 4.42 9.89
N SER A 37 1.62 3.96 11.00
CA SER A 37 2.36 3.32 12.10
C SER A 37 3.03 1.98 11.72
N LYS A 38 2.67 1.41 10.56
CA LYS A 38 3.18 0.12 10.05
C LYS A 38 4.10 0.26 8.84
N GLN A 39 4.41 1.49 8.40
CA GLN A 39 5.37 1.70 7.33
C GLN A 39 6.77 1.25 7.78
N ASN A 40 7.43 0.43 6.98
CA ASN A 40 8.78 -0.04 7.24
C ASN A 40 9.81 1.05 6.90
N ALA A 41 11.04 0.85 7.37
CA ALA A 41 12.14 1.80 7.16
C ALA A 41 12.53 2.00 5.69
N ASP A 42 12.22 1.02 4.82
CA ASP A 42 12.43 1.10 3.37
C ASP A 42 11.30 1.83 2.62
N GLY A 43 10.30 2.35 3.35
CA GLY A 43 9.16 3.08 2.81
C GLY A 43 7.98 2.21 2.41
N GLY A 44 8.14 0.89 2.34
CA GLY A 44 7.07 -0.04 1.99
C GLY A 44 6.24 -0.50 3.19
N TRP A 45 5.30 -1.39 2.89
CA TRP A 45 4.51 -2.16 3.85
C TRP A 45 4.64 -3.64 3.55
N GLY A 46 4.61 -4.44 4.59
CA GLY A 46 4.39 -5.87 4.43
C GLY A 46 3.84 -6.54 5.67
N GLU A 47 3.11 -7.62 5.42
CA GLU A 47 2.46 -8.48 6.40
C GLU A 47 2.78 -9.93 6.08
N ASP A 48 3.10 -10.69 7.12
CA ASP A 48 3.23 -12.13 7.00
C ASP A 48 1.85 -12.81 6.90
N PHE A 49 1.80 -13.98 6.28
CA PHE A 49 0.60 -14.81 6.21
C PHE A 49 0.01 -15.12 7.59
N ALA A 50 0.86 -15.23 8.62
CA ALA A 50 0.44 -15.39 10.01
C ALA A 50 -0.56 -14.32 10.46
N SER A 51 -0.54 -13.11 9.89
CA SER A 51 -1.51 -12.05 10.18
C SER A 51 -2.97 -12.49 9.96
N CYS A 52 -3.20 -13.38 8.98
CA CYS A 52 -4.52 -13.93 8.70
C CYS A 52 -4.99 -14.96 9.75
N PHE A 53 -4.04 -15.67 10.36
CA PHE A 53 -4.31 -16.71 11.35
C PHE A 53 -4.42 -16.10 12.76
N ASP A 54 -3.45 -15.27 13.13
CA ASP A 54 -3.32 -14.67 14.47
C ASP A 54 -4.27 -13.48 14.67
N ARG A 55 -4.82 -12.92 13.58
CA ARG A 55 -5.70 -11.73 13.59
C ARG A 55 -5.02 -10.49 14.15
N GLU A 56 -3.72 -10.39 13.94
CA GLU A 56 -2.88 -9.25 14.31
C GLU A 56 -1.99 -8.88 13.13
N TYR A 57 -1.60 -7.61 13.03
CA TYR A 57 -0.63 -7.19 12.01
C TYR A 57 0.75 -7.77 12.33
N ALA A 58 1.08 -8.91 11.72
CA ALA A 58 2.36 -9.57 11.90
C ALA A 58 3.37 -9.04 10.89
N SER A 59 4.17 -8.06 11.30
CA SER A 59 5.36 -7.65 10.54
C SER A 59 6.51 -8.63 10.83
N ARG A 60 6.99 -9.34 9.80
CA ARG A 60 8.22 -10.12 9.88
C ARG A 60 9.32 -9.43 9.07
N LYS A 61 10.52 -9.33 9.68
CA LYS A 61 11.68 -8.73 9.02
C LYS A 61 12.07 -9.46 7.74
N LYS A 62 11.83 -10.77 7.63
CA LYS A 62 12.11 -11.54 6.41
C LYS A 62 10.83 -12.13 5.83
N LEU A 63 10.46 -11.62 4.66
CA LEU A 63 9.45 -12.19 3.78
C LEU A 63 10.16 -12.76 2.55
N TYR A 64 9.56 -13.76 1.90
CA TYR A 64 10.11 -14.25 0.64
C TYR A 64 10.17 -13.12 -0.40
N GLY A 65 11.34 -12.92 -1.00
CA GLY A 65 11.60 -11.84 -1.96
C GLY A 65 11.91 -10.47 -1.34
N CYS A 66 11.81 -10.30 -0.02
CA CYS A 66 12.19 -9.05 0.66
C CYS A 66 12.77 -9.26 2.06
N GLU A 67 14.05 -8.95 2.22
CA GLU A 67 14.76 -9.03 3.51
C GLU A 67 14.47 -7.88 4.48
N ALA A 68 13.79 -6.82 4.01
CA ALA A 68 13.38 -5.67 4.83
C ALA A 68 11.93 -5.79 5.34
N GLY A 69 11.17 -6.77 4.86
CA GLY A 69 9.81 -7.05 5.31
C GLY A 69 8.69 -6.32 4.56
N SER A 70 9.01 -5.53 3.52
CA SER A 70 8.02 -4.88 2.65
C SER A 70 7.73 -5.70 1.39
N THR A 71 6.49 -5.69 0.90
CA THR A 71 6.15 -6.29 -0.40
C THR A 71 5.47 -5.27 -1.31
N VAL A 72 5.71 -5.38 -2.60
CA VAL A 72 5.17 -4.54 -3.67
C VAL A 72 3.64 -4.49 -3.60
N VAL A 73 2.98 -5.64 -3.45
CA VAL A 73 1.51 -5.71 -3.46
C VAL A 73 0.92 -5.06 -2.22
N GLN A 74 1.45 -5.34 -1.03
CA GLN A 74 0.92 -4.77 0.23
C GLN A 74 1.24 -3.27 0.34
N SER A 75 2.42 -2.85 -0.15
CA SER A 75 2.77 -1.43 -0.25
C SER A 75 1.82 -0.68 -1.18
N ALA A 76 1.46 -1.27 -2.32
CA ALA A 76 0.50 -0.67 -3.24
C ALA A 76 -0.90 -0.53 -2.59
N TRP A 77 -1.38 -1.53 -1.85
CA TRP A 77 -2.64 -1.42 -1.12
C TRP A 77 -2.61 -0.35 -0.03
N ALA A 78 -1.54 -0.29 0.76
CA ALA A 78 -1.37 0.74 1.77
C ALA A 78 -1.36 2.15 1.15
N LEU A 79 -0.64 2.34 0.05
CA LEU A 79 -0.62 3.59 -0.71
C LEU A 79 -2.00 3.98 -1.24
N LEU A 80 -2.72 3.05 -1.86
CA LEU A 80 -4.09 3.27 -2.35
C LEU A 80 -5.00 3.71 -1.20
N ALA A 81 -4.90 3.07 -0.04
CA ALA A 81 -5.66 3.38 1.15
C ALA A 81 -5.35 4.78 1.71
N ILE A 82 -4.08 5.08 2.00
CA ILE A 82 -3.70 6.35 2.63
C ILE A 82 -3.92 7.55 1.70
N MET A 83 -3.76 7.39 0.38
CA MET A 83 -4.08 8.46 -0.57
C MET A 83 -5.59 8.70 -0.71
N ALA A 84 -6.41 7.65 -0.64
CA ALA A 84 -7.86 7.76 -0.64
C ALA A 84 -8.37 8.41 0.65
N GLY A 85 -7.78 8.05 1.80
CA GLY A 85 -8.04 8.67 3.10
C GLY A 85 -7.42 10.06 3.29
N ASP A 86 -6.99 10.70 2.19
CA ASP A 86 -6.43 12.05 2.16
C ASP A 86 -5.30 12.29 3.19
N CYS A 87 -4.34 11.36 3.25
CA CYS A 87 -3.19 11.45 4.13
C CYS A 87 -2.40 12.76 3.95
N GLU A 88 -2.15 13.47 5.04
CA GLU A 88 -1.40 14.74 5.05
C GLU A 88 0.13 14.54 5.09
N ASP A 89 0.60 13.37 5.55
CA ASP A 89 2.03 13.03 5.58
C ASP A 89 2.51 12.66 4.16
N THR A 90 2.77 13.70 3.37
CA THR A 90 3.27 13.59 2.00
C THR A 90 4.61 12.87 1.91
N ALA A 91 5.45 12.95 2.95
CA ALA A 91 6.72 12.27 2.99
C ALA A 91 6.54 10.76 3.13
N ALA A 92 5.60 10.31 3.95
CA ALA A 92 5.26 8.88 4.05
C ALA A 92 4.75 8.32 2.72
N VAL A 93 3.85 9.05 2.03
CA VAL A 93 3.37 8.66 0.70
C VAL A 93 4.53 8.61 -0.30
N ARG A 94 5.39 9.63 -0.34
CA ARG A 94 6.55 9.69 -1.24
C ARG A 94 7.50 8.51 -1.04
N ARG A 95 7.84 8.16 0.21
CA ARG A 95 8.67 6.98 0.50
C ARG A 95 8.07 5.68 -0.03
N GLY A 96 6.75 5.53 0.04
CA GLY A 96 6.07 4.36 -0.53
C GLY A 96 6.09 4.35 -2.06
N ILE A 97 5.92 5.50 -2.70
CA ILE A 97 6.05 5.64 -4.16
C ILE A 97 7.47 5.31 -4.60
N ASP A 98 8.47 5.88 -3.93
CA ASP A 98 9.88 5.59 -4.16
C ASP A 98 10.15 4.10 -3.99
N PHE A 99 9.63 3.46 -2.94
CA PHE A 99 9.74 2.01 -2.76
C PHE A 99 9.21 1.23 -3.98
N LEU A 100 8.01 1.55 -4.49
CA LEU A 100 7.47 0.86 -5.67
C LEU A 100 8.34 1.07 -6.92
N MET A 101 8.81 2.29 -7.14
CA MET A 101 9.67 2.63 -8.29
C MET A 101 11.02 1.91 -8.22
N HIS A 102 11.67 1.89 -7.06
CA HIS A 102 12.95 1.20 -6.87
C HIS A 102 12.84 -0.33 -6.99
N ARG A 103 11.65 -0.90 -6.80
CA ARG A 103 11.40 -2.35 -6.94
C ARG A 103 11.01 -2.76 -8.36
N GLN A 104 10.75 -1.80 -9.25
CA GLN A 104 10.43 -2.10 -10.64
C GLN A 104 11.67 -2.66 -11.36
N LEU A 105 11.48 -3.75 -12.09
CA LEU A 105 12.53 -4.36 -12.90
C LEU A 105 12.76 -3.54 -14.18
N PRO A 106 13.92 -3.69 -14.85
CA PRO A 106 14.18 -3.02 -16.13
C PRO A 106 13.15 -3.32 -17.24
N SER A 107 12.44 -4.45 -17.13
CA SER A 107 11.35 -4.83 -18.04
C SER A 107 10.04 -4.08 -17.79
N GLY A 108 9.92 -3.35 -16.69
CA GLY A 108 8.68 -2.75 -16.20
C GLY A 108 7.83 -3.67 -15.33
N ASP A 109 8.15 -4.97 -15.22
CA ASP A 109 7.51 -5.92 -14.28
C ASP A 109 8.00 -5.67 -12.84
N TRP A 110 7.31 -6.23 -11.86
CA TRP A 110 7.77 -6.31 -10.48
C TRP A 110 8.13 -7.75 -10.11
N PRO A 111 9.07 -7.97 -9.18
CA PRO A 111 9.46 -9.31 -8.78
C PRO A 111 8.29 -10.04 -8.08
N GLN A 112 8.24 -11.36 -8.24
CA GLN A 112 7.35 -12.19 -7.44
C GLN A 112 7.88 -12.29 -6.01
N GLU A 113 7.06 -11.89 -5.05
CA GLU A 113 7.36 -11.92 -3.61
C GLU A 113 6.40 -12.88 -2.91
N ASN A 114 6.31 -12.77 -1.58
CA ASN A 114 5.43 -13.56 -0.73
C ASN A 114 3.97 -13.60 -1.22
N VAL A 115 3.27 -14.68 -0.86
CA VAL A 115 1.88 -14.90 -1.27
C VAL A 115 0.97 -13.82 -0.69
N ALA A 116 0.24 -13.11 -1.56
CA ALA A 116 -0.64 -12.00 -1.17
C ALA A 116 -2.12 -12.39 -1.01
N GLY A 117 -2.51 -13.57 -1.46
CA GLY A 117 -3.88 -14.09 -1.36
C GLY A 117 -4.06 -15.08 -0.22
N VAL A 118 -5.23 -15.06 0.40
CA VAL A 118 -5.62 -16.03 1.44
C VAL A 118 -7.06 -16.47 1.22
N PHE A 119 -7.32 -17.76 1.43
CA PHE A 119 -8.64 -18.37 1.48
C PHE A 119 -8.80 -19.15 2.79
N ASN A 120 -9.96 -19.01 3.45
CA ASN A 120 -10.26 -19.64 4.73
C ASN A 120 -9.16 -19.51 5.81
N ARG A 121 -8.41 -18.39 5.78
CA ARG A 121 -7.34 -18.03 6.73
C ARG A 121 -6.08 -18.90 6.72
N SER A 122 -6.16 -20.13 6.23
CA SER A 122 -5.06 -21.11 6.29
C SER A 122 -4.48 -21.48 4.93
N VAL A 123 -5.13 -21.11 3.82
CA VAL A 123 -4.68 -21.45 2.47
C VAL A 123 -4.19 -20.21 1.75
N GLY A 124 -2.90 -20.16 1.42
CA GLY A 124 -2.32 -19.14 0.56
C GLY A 124 -2.70 -19.35 -0.91
N ILE A 125 -3.03 -18.27 -1.63
CA ILE A 125 -3.32 -18.30 -3.07
C ILE A 125 -2.49 -17.23 -3.78
N THR A 126 -1.79 -17.63 -4.83
CA THR A 126 -1.01 -16.72 -5.66
C THR A 126 -1.91 -16.03 -6.68
N TYR A 127 -2.01 -14.70 -6.57
CA TYR A 127 -2.60 -13.85 -7.60
C TYR A 127 -1.48 -13.20 -8.43
N THR A 128 -1.06 -13.89 -9.50
CA THR A 128 0.12 -13.50 -10.29
C THR A 128 0.06 -12.07 -10.83
N ALA A 129 -1.13 -11.60 -11.23
CA ALA A 129 -1.30 -10.27 -11.79
C ALA A 129 -1.16 -9.13 -10.76
N PHE A 130 -1.29 -9.41 -9.45
CA PHE A 130 -1.35 -8.37 -8.42
C PHE A 130 -0.07 -7.54 -8.34
N ARG A 131 1.09 -8.16 -8.57
CA ARG A 131 2.38 -7.46 -8.57
C ARG A 131 2.51 -6.42 -9.70
N ASN A 132 1.67 -6.48 -10.71
CA ASN A 132 1.65 -5.49 -11.80
C ASN A 132 0.48 -4.52 -11.66
N VAL A 133 -0.73 -5.06 -11.45
CA VAL A 133 -1.97 -4.27 -11.42
C VAL A 133 -1.94 -3.23 -10.30
N PHE A 134 -1.57 -3.62 -9.08
CA PHE A 134 -1.67 -2.70 -7.94
C PHE A 134 -0.58 -1.63 -7.89
N PRO A 135 0.70 -1.92 -8.17
CA PRO A 135 1.71 -0.86 -8.25
C PRO A 135 1.40 0.16 -9.33
N LEU A 136 0.98 -0.28 -10.52
CA LEU A 136 0.56 0.63 -11.58
C LEU A 136 -0.63 1.50 -11.16
N TRP A 137 -1.60 0.92 -10.45
CA TRP A 137 -2.74 1.68 -9.94
C TRP A 137 -2.32 2.70 -8.87
N ALA A 138 -1.47 2.31 -7.92
CA ALA A 138 -0.97 3.20 -6.88
C ALA A 138 -0.17 4.37 -7.48
N LEU A 139 0.78 4.09 -8.37
CA LEU A 139 1.57 5.10 -9.07
C LEU A 139 0.67 6.05 -9.90
N GLY A 140 -0.30 5.49 -10.64
CA GLY A 140 -1.24 6.28 -11.42
C GLY A 140 -2.13 7.18 -10.56
N ARG A 141 -2.65 6.68 -9.42
CA ARG A 141 -3.43 7.48 -8.47
C ARG A 141 -2.58 8.59 -7.84
N TYR A 142 -1.33 8.30 -7.52
CA TYR A 142 -0.40 9.30 -7.00
C TYR A 142 -0.20 10.44 -7.99
N ALA A 143 0.20 10.11 -9.22
CA ALA A 143 0.51 11.09 -10.26
C ALA A 143 -0.71 11.92 -10.69
N ARG A 144 -1.89 11.28 -10.83
CA ARG A 144 -3.10 11.94 -11.33
C ARG A 144 -3.86 12.71 -10.26
N ASP A 145 -3.97 12.16 -9.05
CA ASP A 145 -4.94 12.63 -8.06
C ASP A 145 -4.27 13.18 -6.81
N TYR A 146 -3.31 12.46 -6.20
CA TYR A 146 -2.77 12.84 -4.89
C TYR A 146 -1.72 13.95 -4.99
N ALA A 147 -0.69 13.79 -5.84
CA ALA A 147 0.40 14.76 -5.96
C ALA A 147 -0.09 16.14 -6.43
N PRO A 148 -0.97 16.27 -7.44
CA PRO A 148 -1.53 17.57 -7.83
C PRO A 148 -2.35 18.22 -6.71
N ARG A 149 -3.20 17.46 -6.00
CA ARG A 149 -3.99 17.99 -4.86
C ARG A 149 -3.12 18.51 -3.73
N ARG A 150 -1.92 17.94 -3.53
CA ARG A 150 -0.95 18.36 -2.50
C ARG A 150 0.05 19.42 -2.98
N GLY A 151 -0.03 19.85 -4.24
CA GLY A 151 0.92 20.81 -4.82
C GLY A 151 2.33 20.22 -4.98
N LEU A 152 2.45 18.90 -5.14
CA LEU A 152 3.73 18.18 -5.26
C LEU A 152 4.13 17.91 -6.71
N ALA A 153 3.47 18.54 -7.69
CA ALA A 153 3.79 18.36 -9.10
C ALA A 153 5.25 18.74 -9.38
N GLU A 154 5.94 17.87 -10.12
CA GLU A 154 7.38 17.91 -10.40
C GLU A 154 7.87 19.30 -10.84
N GLU A 155 8.78 19.90 -10.08
CA GLU A 155 9.74 20.88 -10.59
C GLU A 155 10.80 20.16 -11.45
N GLU A 156 10.43 19.44 -12.51
CA GLU A 156 11.41 18.83 -13.40
C GLU A 156 11.13 19.20 -14.87
N GLY A 157 11.70 20.35 -15.24
CA GLY A 157 11.76 20.87 -16.60
C GLY A 157 12.86 21.92 -16.81
N LYS A 158 13.88 21.97 -15.93
CA LYS A 158 15.06 22.83 -16.09
C LYS A 158 16.31 22.14 -15.55
N GLN A 159 16.90 21.27 -16.36
CA GLN A 159 18.36 21.14 -16.40
C GLN A 159 18.82 20.71 -17.79
#